data_AF-Q863G2-F1
#
_entry.id   AF-Q863G2-F1
#
_cell.length_a   1.000
_cell.length_b   1.000
_cell.length_c   1.000
_cell.angle_alpha   90.00
_cell.angle_beta   90.00
_cell.angle_gamma   90.00
#
_symmetry.space_group_name_H-M   'P 1'
#
loop_
_entity.id
_entity.type
_entity.pdbx_description
1 polymer ?
#
loop_
_entity_poly.entity_id
_entity_poly.type
_entity_poly.pdbx_seq_one_letter_code
_entity_poly.pdbx_strand_id
1 'polypeptide(L)' 'MSVLTPLLLRGLTGSARRLPMPCARVHSKPPREQLGTMDIAIGLTSCFVCFLLPSGWVLSHLENYKKRE' A
#
# COMPACT_ATOMS: atom_id res chain seq x y z
N MET A 1 -35.26 20.41 -12.52
CA MET A 1 -34.68 19.12 -12.06
C MET A 1 -33.56 19.45 -11.08
N SER A 2 -33.75 19.05 -9.82
CA SER A 2 -33.07 19.43 -8.56
C SER A 2 -31.81 20.32 -8.60
N VAL A 3 -31.98 21.59 -8.22
CA VAL A 3 -30.89 22.50 -7.79
C VAL A 3 -30.37 22.12 -6.38
N LEU A 4 -31.09 21.25 -5.67
CA LEU A 4 -30.77 20.81 -4.30
C LEU A 4 -29.64 19.78 -4.21
N THR A 5 -29.37 19.04 -5.29
CA THR A 5 -28.34 17.98 -5.31
C THR A 5 -26.91 18.48 -5.08
N PRO A 6 -26.42 19.56 -5.72
CA PRO A 6 -25.08 20.07 -5.42
C PRO A 6 -24.96 20.61 -3.99
N LEU A 7 -26.05 21.14 -3.42
CA LEU A 7 -26.09 21.60 -2.02
C LEU A 7 -25.97 20.44 -1.03
N LEU A 8 -26.67 19.32 -1.29
CA LEU A 8 -26.56 18.11 -0.47
C LEU A 8 -25.15 17.48 -0.57
N LEU A 9 -24.59 17.40 -1.78
CA LEU A 9 -23.22 16.90 -1.99
C LEU A 9 -22.17 17.76 -1.27
N ARG A 10 -22.33 19.08 -1.28
CA ARG A 10 -21.40 20.00 -0.62
C ARG A 10 -21.52 19.96 0.91
N GLY A 11 -22.71 19.71 1.45
CA GLY A 11 -22.92 19.46 2.87
C GLY A 11 -22.21 18.20 3.36
N LEU A 12 -22.31 17.09 2.60
CA LEU A 12 -21.72 15.81 2.97
C LEU A 12 -20.19 15.82 2.89
N THR A 13 -19.64 16.39 1.81
CA THR A 13 -18.18 16.45 1.59
C THR A 13 -17.49 17.57 2.39
N GLY A 14 -18.22 18.62 2.76
CA GLY A 14 -17.70 19.72 3.57
C GLY A 14 -17.45 19.34 5.04
N SER A 15 -18.25 18.44 5.60
CA SER A 15 -18.15 18.05 7.02
C SER A 15 -16.88 17.24 7.31
N ALA A 16 -16.49 16.32 6.41
CA ALA A 16 -15.31 15.48 6.62
C ALA A 16 -13.98 16.25 6.58
N ARG A 17 -13.90 17.36 5.84
CA ARG A 17 -12.65 18.11 5.66
C ARG A 17 -12.28 19.01 6.86
N ARG A 18 -13.18 19.14 7.84
CA ARG A 18 -13.06 20.08 8.97
C ARG A 18 -12.90 19.40 10.32
N LEU A 19 -12.74 18.08 10.35
CA LEU A 19 -12.32 17.40 11.56
C LEU A 19 -10.88 17.86 11.89
N PRO A 20 -10.63 18.49 13.04
CA PRO A 20 -9.28 18.73 13.50
C PRO A 20 -8.64 17.37 13.74
N MET A 21 -7.89 16.89 12.75
CA MET A 21 -7.01 15.73 12.92
C MET A 21 -5.93 16.15 13.91
N PRO A 22 -5.82 15.54 15.10
CA PRO A 22 -4.70 15.78 15.99
C PRO A 22 -3.44 15.29 15.28
N CYS A 23 -2.74 16.19 14.61
CA CYS A 23 -1.40 15.91 14.12
C CYS A 23 -0.49 15.81 15.33
N ALA A 24 -0.13 14.58 15.71
CA ALA A 24 1.00 14.37 16.60
C ALA A 24 2.20 15.06 15.94
N ARG A 25 2.78 16.05 16.63
CA ARG A 25 3.90 16.86 16.13
C ARG A 25 5.20 16.05 16.21
N VAL A 26 5.24 14.94 15.48
CA VAL A 26 6.36 14.02 15.41
C VAL A 26 7.25 14.48 14.27
N HIS A 27 8.43 15.00 14.62
CA HIS A 27 9.47 15.33 13.67
C HIS A 27 10.59 14.30 13.80
N SER A 28 10.99 13.70 12.68
CA SER A 28 12.19 12.88 12.61
C SER A 28 13.40 13.75 12.27
N LYS A 29 14.59 13.32 12.71
CA LYS A 29 15.85 13.86 12.19
C LYS A 29 15.96 13.54 10.69
N PRO A 30 16.70 14.33 9.89
CA PRO A 30 16.95 13.98 8.50
C PRO A 30 17.65 12.61 8.40
N PRO A 31 17.42 11.85 7.32
CA PRO A 31 18.10 10.57 7.12
C PRO A 31 19.61 10.78 7.08
N ARG A 32 20.38 9.91 7.74
CA ARG A 32 21.86 9.96 7.70
C ARG A 32 22.39 9.66 6.29
N GLU A 33 21.68 8.81 5.56
CA GLU A 33 21.97 8.38 4.21
C GLU A 33 20.67 8.40 3.40
N GLN A 34 20.69 9.08 2.26
CA GLN A 34 19.53 9.11 1.38
C GLN A 34 19.54 7.83 0.54
N LEU A 35 18.50 7.02 0.70
CA LEU A 35 18.30 5.84 -0.15
C LEU A 35 17.98 6.31 -1.56
N GLY A 36 18.77 5.89 -2.54
CA GLY A 36 18.50 6.17 -3.94
C GLY A 36 17.24 5.42 -4.38
N THR A 37 16.58 5.92 -5.44
CA THR A 37 15.44 5.23 -6.05
C THR A 37 15.79 3.78 -6.43
N MET A 38 17.04 3.54 -6.83
CA MET A 38 17.53 2.21 -7.19
C MET A 38 17.65 1.29 -5.98
N ASP A 39 18.14 1.77 -4.82
CA ASP A 39 18.23 0.98 -3.60
C ASP A 39 16.85 0.59 -3.09
N ILE A 40 15.90 1.53 -3.13
CA ILE A 40 14.51 1.28 -2.76
C ILE A 40 13.88 0.26 -3.70
N ALA A 41 14.10 0.38 -5.02
CA ALA A 41 13.58 -0.57 -6.00
C ALA A 41 14.17 -1.97 -5.78
N ILE A 42 15.48 -2.10 -5.54
CA ILE A 42 16.14 -3.38 -5.27
C ILE A 42 15.62 -3.99 -3.97
N GLY A 43 15.53 -3.20 -2.90
CA GLY A 43 15.00 -3.65 -1.61
C GLY A 43 13.55 -4.15 -1.72
N LEU A 44 12.68 -3.36 -2.35
CA LEU A 44 11.27 -3.74 -2.56
C LEU A 44 11.14 -5.00 -3.41
N THR A 45 11.81 -5.05 -4.56
CA THR A 45 11.77 -6.23 -5.45
C THR A 45 12.33 -7.46 -4.75
N SER A 46 13.41 -7.34 -3.98
CA SER A 46 13.93 -8.42 -3.14
C SER A 46 12.89 -8.93 -2.15
N CYS A 47 12.19 -8.03 -1.43
CA CYS A 47 11.11 -8.43 -0.51
C CYS A 47 10.03 -9.25 -1.22
N PHE A 48 9.57 -8.81 -2.41
CA PHE A 48 8.57 -9.55 -3.18
C PHE A 48 9.09 -10.91 -3.65
N VAL A 49 10.30 -10.95 -4.23
CA VAL A 49 10.91 -12.20 -4.73
C VAL A 49 11.08 -13.21 -3.60
N CYS A 50 11.52 -12.79 -2.41
CA CYS A 50 11.70 -13.68 -1.27
C CYS A 50 10.40 -14.41 -0.86
N PHE A 51 9.23 -13.76 -0.99
CA PHE A 51 7.94 -14.39 -0.68
C PHE A 51 7.35 -15.15 -1.87
N LEU A 52 7.44 -14.58 -3.06
CA LEU A 52 6.81 -15.13 -4.25
C LEU A 52 7.58 -16.30 -4.84
N LEU A 53 8.90 -16.36 -4.69
CA LEU A 53 9.71 -17.42 -5.26
C LEU A 53 9.42 -18.78 -4.59
N PRO A 54 9.45 -18.93 -3.24
CA PRO A 54 9.10 -20.20 -2.61
C PRO A 54 7.64 -20.58 -2.85
N SER A 55 6.74 -19.59 -2.75
CA SER A 55 5.30 -19.81 -2.99
C SER A 55 5.03 -20.26 -4.43
N GLY A 56 5.69 -19.63 -5.41
CA GLY A 56 5.58 -19.98 -6.82
C GLY A 56 6.18 -21.34 -7.15
N TRP A 57 7.27 -21.73 -6.48
CA TRP A 57 7.86 -23.06 -6.62
C TRP A 57 6.93 -24.16 -6.08
N VAL A 58 6.34 -23.96 -4.89
CA VAL A 58 5.35 -24.90 -4.33
C VAL A 58 4.12 -24.98 -5.24
N LEU A 59 3.64 -23.84 -5.73
CA LEU A 59 2.46 -23.77 -6.58
C LEU A 59 2.68 -24.47 -7.93
N SER A 60 3.87 -24.33 -8.52
CA SER A 60 4.20 -24.97 -9.80
C SER A 60 4.34 -26.50 -9.69
N HIS A 61 4.65 -27.01 -8.49
CA HIS A 61 4.77 -28.44 -8.23
C HIS A 61 3.49 -29.08 -7.68
N LEU A 62 2.36 -28.36 -7.60
CA LEU A 62 1.10 -28.92 -7.09
C LEU A 62 0.66 -30.18 -7.84
N GLU A 63 0.84 -30.23 -9.16
CA GLU A 63 0.49 -31.42 -9.95
C GLU A 63 1.38 -32.62 -9.60
N ASN A 64 2.66 -32.37 -9.34
CA ASN A 64 3.61 -33.40 -8.91
C ASN A 64 3.28 -33.88 -7.48
N TYR A 65 2.82 -32.98 -6.60
CA TYR A 65 2.41 -33.36 -5.24
C TYR A 65 1.08 -34.12 -5.19
N LYS A 66 0.22 -33.93 -6.19
CA LYS A 66 -1.07 -34.64 -6.29
C LYS A 66 -0.90 -36.09 -6.70
N LYS A 67 0.08 -36.39 -7.55
CA LYS A 67 0.38 -37.76 -7.98
C LYS A 67 1.19 -38.46 -6.89
N ARG A 68 0.59 -39.45 -6.24
CA ARG A 68 1.33 -40.45 -5.45
C ARG A 68 1.72 -41.58 -6.40
N GLU A 69 2.72 -41.32 -7.23
CA GLU A 69 3.50 -42.39 -7.86
C GLU A 69 4.54 -42.85 -6.82
#